data_AF-A0A1W2EK27-F1
#
_entry.id   AF-A0A1W2EK27-F1
#
_cell.length_a   1.000
_cell.length_b   1.000
_cell.length_c   1.000
_cell.angle_alpha   90.00
_cell.angle_beta   90.00
_cell.angle_gamma   90.00
#
_symmetry.space_group_name_H-M   'P 1'
#
loop_
_entity.id
_entity.type
_entity.pdbx_description
1 polymer ?
#
loop_
_entity_poly.entity_id
_entity_poly.type
_entity_poly.pdbx_seq_one_letter_code
_entity_poly.pdbx_strand_id
1 'polypeptide(L)'
;MTCFAPSPRPSTSIWGAVQQADQLGPGIWSVMTASHGGIILSDQRQAAMPSALLIEGGSYEEDCDWALPILVFASELERQRSCSAGFLQLACDTARCWHPDRFGAFTGEAVEENASAILRTRKAYMAVIGEFCVTTAWGDWADWVPDGKVGVIARQVERVDHLGRPTYGEAEVCALTRKLASVSESLGGKTYHARLDIGATPGLALVLPARKEFVENAAFAALQAACKRTIYAALAHRGQHRLSFENWKEARDLGVALPEADPCLPRWHAAIAESDNVNVEYEEVAAGADTILVADLEPDIAQGLERALREHPSRPHLVENHPAYAGYGWYDALHQLGNVRFYVSAGEQSHVIAENGSFPPLDDHVRAETIKLRFCVFHRASETQREERIPADVAFAVNEDGWYSGVDQIRIAFVPGPALTPETLVDLIENVCFCASDDSEADSWDTQHEHFLRDARELAARVLLGEDEAIAARIRDTLAGILWVIPKDRQVAITVAPGSAINVQLSACQPAG
;
A
#
# COMPACT_ATOMS: atom_id res chain seq x y z
N MET A 1 22.33 -31.44 -26.39
CA MET A 1 22.20 -30.04 -25.93
C MET A 1 22.52 -29.16 -27.12
N THR A 2 21.55 -28.40 -27.60
CA THR A 2 21.76 -27.38 -28.62
C THR A 2 22.57 -26.25 -27.99
N CYS A 3 23.82 -26.08 -28.41
CA CYS A 3 24.64 -24.94 -27.99
C CYS A 3 24.37 -23.77 -28.95
N PHE A 4 23.84 -22.67 -28.42
CA PHE A 4 23.64 -21.44 -29.18
C PHE A 4 24.89 -20.57 -29.13
N ALA A 5 25.24 -19.96 -30.25
CA ALA A 5 26.38 -19.05 -30.31
C ALA A 5 26.04 -17.70 -29.65
N PRO A 6 27.02 -17.02 -29.01
CA PRO A 6 26.85 -15.64 -28.62
C PRO A 6 26.64 -14.78 -29.88
N SER A 7 25.75 -13.79 -29.78
CA SER A 7 25.58 -12.75 -30.80
C SER A 7 26.19 -11.43 -30.33
N PRO A 8 26.55 -10.51 -31.25
CA PRO A 8 26.99 -9.17 -30.87
C PRO A 8 25.87 -8.43 -30.11
N ARG A 9 26.28 -7.51 -29.22
CA ARG A 9 25.35 -6.62 -28.52
C ARG A 9 24.56 -5.80 -29.54
N PRO A 10 23.22 -5.79 -29.48
CA PRO A 10 22.40 -4.98 -30.37
C PRO A 10 22.63 -3.49 -30.09
N SER A 11 22.86 -2.72 -31.15
CA SER A 11 22.97 -1.25 -31.10
C SER A 11 21.69 -0.53 -31.53
N THR A 12 20.79 -1.24 -32.22
CA THR A 12 19.50 -0.74 -32.70
C THR A 12 18.40 -1.76 -32.43
N SER A 13 17.18 -1.26 -32.28
CA SER A 13 15.95 -2.05 -32.10
C SER A 13 14.82 -1.42 -32.91
N ILE A 14 13.67 -2.10 -32.97
CA ILE A 14 12.45 -1.54 -33.57
C ILE A 14 11.92 -0.32 -32.79
N TRP A 15 12.34 -0.16 -31.52
CA TRP A 15 11.98 0.96 -30.64
C TRP A 15 13.03 2.08 -30.61
N GLY A 16 14.00 2.03 -31.52
CA GLY A 16 15.07 3.04 -31.64
C GLY A 16 16.43 2.57 -31.14
N ALA A 17 17.31 3.54 -30.87
CA ALA A 17 18.68 3.28 -30.46
C ALA A 17 18.73 2.66 -29.06
N VAL A 18 19.50 1.58 -28.93
CA VAL A 18 19.63 0.84 -27.66
C VAL A 18 20.55 1.59 -26.71
N GLN A 19 20.04 1.92 -25.52
CA GLN A 19 20.79 2.60 -24.46
C GLN A 19 21.38 1.60 -23.47
N GLN A 20 20.59 0.58 -23.09
CA GLN A 20 21.02 -0.50 -22.21
C GLN A 20 20.76 -1.85 -22.89
N ALA A 21 21.66 -2.81 -22.68
CA ALA A 21 21.50 -4.16 -23.22
C ALA A 21 22.22 -5.19 -22.35
N ASP A 22 21.46 -6.03 -21.69
CA ASP A 22 21.96 -7.07 -20.81
C ASP A 22 21.75 -8.44 -21.45
N GLN A 23 22.82 -9.24 -21.46
CA GLN A 23 22.76 -10.57 -22.05
C GLN A 23 22.25 -11.57 -21.02
N LEU A 24 21.03 -12.09 -21.24
CA LEU A 24 20.43 -13.11 -20.37
C LEU A 24 20.97 -14.52 -20.69
N GLY A 25 21.35 -14.74 -21.94
CA GLY A 25 22.00 -15.97 -22.39
C GLY A 25 22.59 -15.79 -23.79
N PRO A 26 23.38 -16.75 -24.31
CA PRO A 26 23.96 -16.64 -25.64
C PRO A 26 22.88 -16.41 -26.71
N GLY A 27 22.88 -15.20 -27.29
CA GLY A 27 21.91 -14.78 -28.29
C GLY A 27 20.56 -14.27 -27.77
N ILE A 28 20.41 -14.02 -26.47
CA ILE A 28 19.20 -13.45 -25.83
C ILE A 28 19.60 -12.15 -25.13
N TRP A 29 19.09 -11.03 -25.61
CA TRP A 29 19.41 -9.70 -25.10
C TRP A 29 18.17 -9.02 -24.57
N SER A 30 18.17 -8.63 -23.29
CA SER A 30 17.24 -7.64 -22.76
C SER A 30 17.75 -6.27 -23.13
N VAL A 31 16.93 -5.44 -23.75
CA VAL A 31 17.31 -4.11 -24.24
C VAL A 31 16.36 -3.05 -23.72
N MET A 32 16.89 -1.85 -23.49
CA MET A 32 16.11 -0.65 -23.19
C MET A 32 16.56 0.51 -24.09
N THR A 33 15.60 1.30 -24.52
CA THR A 33 15.73 2.56 -25.27
C THR A 33 15.12 3.69 -24.45
N ALA A 34 15.12 4.91 -24.98
CA ALA A 34 14.65 6.09 -24.27
C ALA A 34 13.15 6.08 -23.93
N SER A 35 12.35 5.22 -24.58
CA SER A 35 10.90 5.17 -24.40
C SER A 35 10.32 3.77 -24.32
N HIS A 36 11.14 2.73 -24.51
CA HIS A 36 10.66 1.35 -24.62
C HIS A 36 11.79 0.34 -24.42
N GLY A 37 11.49 -0.94 -24.29
CA GLY A 37 12.45 -2.03 -24.27
C GLY A 37 11.87 -3.36 -24.74
N GLY A 38 12.63 -4.44 -24.48
CA GLY A 38 12.18 -5.80 -24.73
C GLY A 38 13.30 -6.84 -24.79
N ILE A 39 13.00 -8.01 -25.37
CA ILE A 39 13.97 -9.06 -25.69
C ILE A 39 14.26 -9.06 -27.19
N ILE A 40 15.54 -9.04 -27.55
CA ILE A 40 16.01 -9.28 -28.91
C ILE A 40 16.71 -10.63 -28.97
N LEU A 41 16.26 -11.48 -29.89
CA LEU A 41 16.86 -12.76 -30.17
C LEU A 41 17.84 -12.68 -31.34
N SER A 42 18.92 -13.46 -31.28
CA SER A 42 19.74 -13.75 -32.46
C SER A 42 18.96 -14.58 -33.48
N ASP A 43 19.36 -14.54 -34.75
CA ASP A 43 18.71 -15.35 -35.80
C ASP A 43 18.63 -16.84 -35.44
N GLN A 44 19.68 -17.37 -34.77
CA GLN A 44 19.70 -18.76 -34.33
C GLN A 44 18.68 -19.04 -33.23
N ARG A 45 18.49 -18.11 -32.28
CA ARG A 45 17.48 -18.22 -31.21
C ARG A 45 16.08 -18.05 -31.77
N GLN A 46 15.90 -17.08 -32.65
CA GLN A 46 14.63 -16.82 -33.33
C GLN A 46 14.19 -18.01 -34.17
N ALA A 47 15.09 -18.66 -34.90
CA ALA A 47 14.80 -19.88 -35.66
C ALA A 47 14.44 -21.09 -34.77
N ALA A 48 14.83 -21.06 -33.49
CA ALA A 48 14.52 -22.12 -32.53
C ALA A 48 13.20 -21.88 -31.78
N MET A 49 12.54 -20.73 -31.97
CA MET A 49 11.26 -20.43 -31.34
C MET A 49 10.15 -21.33 -31.93
N PRO A 50 9.34 -21.99 -31.08
CA PRO A 50 8.15 -22.73 -31.52
C PRO A 50 7.14 -21.81 -32.22
N SER A 51 6.43 -22.31 -33.23
CA SER A 51 5.48 -21.52 -34.01
C SER A 51 4.39 -20.85 -33.16
N ALA A 52 3.96 -21.49 -32.07
CA ALA A 52 2.97 -20.94 -31.13
C ALA A 52 3.44 -19.63 -30.46
N LEU A 53 4.74 -19.54 -30.15
CA LEU A 53 5.35 -18.44 -29.40
C LEU A 53 6.18 -17.50 -30.29
N LEU A 54 6.29 -17.80 -31.58
CA LEU A 54 7.05 -17.01 -32.54
C LEU A 54 6.35 -15.66 -32.80
N ILE A 55 7.15 -14.59 -32.73
CA ILE A 55 6.81 -13.26 -33.24
C ILE A 55 7.82 -12.90 -34.33
N GLU A 56 7.35 -12.48 -35.49
CA GLU A 56 8.21 -12.15 -36.63
C GLU A 56 9.16 -10.98 -36.29
N GLY A 57 10.39 -11.03 -36.81
CA GLY A 57 11.40 -9.98 -36.60
C GLY A 57 12.25 -10.12 -35.34
N GLY A 58 11.98 -11.11 -34.47
CA GLY A 58 12.86 -11.47 -33.35
C GLY A 58 13.01 -10.41 -32.25
N SER A 59 12.13 -9.42 -32.23
CA SER A 59 12.01 -8.42 -31.18
C SER A 59 10.71 -8.65 -30.42
N TYR A 60 10.80 -8.79 -29.10
CA TYR A 60 9.70 -9.12 -28.20
C TYR A 60 9.55 -7.98 -27.20
N GLU A 61 8.44 -7.27 -27.28
CA GLU A 61 8.03 -6.09 -26.49
C GLU A 61 8.05 -6.34 -24.96
N GLU A 62 8.42 -5.33 -24.17
CA GLU A 62 8.70 -5.44 -22.72
C GLU A 62 7.50 -5.59 -21.78
N ASP A 63 6.30 -5.20 -22.18
CA ASP A 63 5.11 -5.30 -21.34
C ASP A 63 4.55 -6.72 -21.35
N CYS A 64 4.58 -7.41 -22.50
CA CYS A 64 3.95 -8.72 -22.64
C CYS A 64 4.76 -9.76 -23.41
N ASP A 65 5.32 -9.40 -24.56
CA ASP A 65 5.91 -10.38 -25.49
C ASP A 65 7.25 -10.93 -24.99
N TRP A 66 7.99 -10.20 -24.15
CA TRP A 66 9.28 -10.59 -23.56
C TRP A 66 9.22 -11.94 -22.84
N ALA A 67 8.05 -12.27 -22.31
CA ALA A 67 7.80 -13.49 -21.57
C ALA A 67 7.89 -14.73 -22.47
N LEU A 68 7.59 -14.61 -23.77
CA LEU A 68 7.56 -15.71 -24.72
C LEU A 68 8.94 -16.37 -24.92
N PRO A 69 10.03 -15.65 -25.24
CA PRO A 69 11.35 -16.25 -25.37
C PRO A 69 11.88 -16.78 -24.03
N ILE A 70 11.58 -16.10 -22.91
CA ILE A 70 12.01 -16.57 -21.58
C ILE A 70 11.32 -17.89 -21.23
N LEU A 71 10.03 -18.04 -21.56
CA LEU A 71 9.29 -19.29 -21.39
C LEU A 71 9.88 -20.44 -22.23
N VAL A 72 10.23 -20.17 -23.50
CA VAL A 72 10.84 -21.18 -24.38
C VAL A 72 12.20 -21.66 -23.87
N PHE A 73 13.03 -20.75 -23.35
CA PHE A 73 14.40 -21.04 -22.93
C PHE A 73 14.58 -21.18 -21.41
N ALA A 74 13.49 -21.27 -20.64
CA ALA A 74 13.50 -21.24 -19.17
C ALA A 74 14.47 -22.27 -18.55
N SER A 75 14.42 -23.54 -18.97
CA SER A 75 15.29 -24.59 -18.44
C SER A 75 16.77 -24.36 -18.75
N GLU A 76 17.11 -23.59 -19.78
CA GLU A 76 18.50 -23.19 -20.05
C GLU A 76 18.92 -22.04 -19.14
N LEU A 77 18.10 -21.00 -19.07
CA LEU A 77 18.36 -19.80 -18.27
C LEU A 77 18.46 -20.12 -16.77
N GLU A 78 17.63 -21.04 -16.27
CA GLU A 78 17.69 -21.56 -14.90
C GLU A 78 19.02 -22.26 -14.61
N ARG A 79 19.47 -23.14 -15.52
CA ARG A 79 20.75 -23.86 -15.37
C ARG A 79 21.96 -22.92 -15.43
N GLN A 80 21.87 -21.84 -16.21
CA GLN A 80 22.90 -20.81 -16.30
C GLN A 80 22.87 -19.85 -15.10
N ARG A 81 21.80 -19.88 -14.29
CA ARG A 81 21.53 -18.94 -13.19
C ARG A 81 21.52 -17.47 -13.64
N SER A 82 21.20 -17.23 -14.91
CA SER A 82 21.06 -15.89 -15.46
C SER A 82 19.76 -15.22 -15.04
N CYS A 83 18.75 -16.01 -14.66
CA CYS A 83 17.47 -15.56 -14.17
C CYS A 83 17.14 -16.26 -12.85
N SER A 84 16.45 -15.55 -11.95
CA SER A 84 15.95 -16.15 -10.71
C SER A 84 14.73 -17.04 -11.00
N ALA A 85 14.43 -17.98 -10.10
CA ALA A 85 13.22 -18.80 -10.20
C ALA A 85 11.95 -17.93 -10.22
N GLY A 86 11.93 -16.83 -9.44
CA GLY A 86 10.84 -15.85 -9.45
C GLY A 86 10.67 -15.15 -10.80
N PHE A 87 11.77 -14.80 -11.48
CA PHE A 87 11.70 -14.18 -12.80
C PHE A 87 11.17 -15.14 -13.88
N LEU A 88 11.55 -16.42 -13.81
CA LEU A 88 11.02 -17.45 -14.72
C LEU A 88 9.54 -17.73 -14.47
N GLN A 89 9.12 -17.74 -13.20
CA GLN A 89 7.72 -17.85 -12.83
C GLN A 89 6.92 -16.64 -13.32
N LEU A 90 7.47 -15.42 -13.18
CA LEU A 90 6.86 -14.20 -13.71
C LEU A 90 6.67 -14.28 -15.23
N ALA A 91 7.67 -14.74 -15.99
CA ALA A 91 7.51 -14.93 -17.44
C ALA A 91 6.38 -15.95 -17.76
N CYS A 92 6.29 -17.05 -17.00
CA CYS A 92 5.21 -18.02 -17.15
C CYS A 92 3.83 -17.39 -16.90
N ASP A 93 3.70 -16.62 -15.82
CA ASP A 93 2.45 -15.97 -15.43
C ASP A 93 2.07 -14.84 -16.39
N THR A 94 3.04 -14.05 -16.85
CA THR A 94 2.86 -13.01 -17.87
C THR A 94 2.38 -13.61 -19.19
N ALA A 95 3.01 -14.68 -19.68
CA ALA A 95 2.59 -15.37 -20.90
C ALA A 95 1.19 -15.97 -20.75
N ARG A 96 0.87 -16.59 -19.61
CA ARG A 96 -0.47 -17.12 -19.30
C ARG A 96 -1.53 -16.01 -19.25
N CYS A 97 -1.18 -14.85 -18.68
CA CYS A 97 -2.10 -13.74 -18.52
C CYS A 97 -2.38 -13.01 -19.84
N TRP A 98 -1.33 -12.66 -20.58
CA TRP A 98 -1.38 -11.78 -21.75
C TRP A 98 -1.49 -12.52 -23.09
N HIS A 99 -1.00 -13.76 -23.17
CA HIS A 99 -1.06 -14.58 -24.38
C HIS A 99 -1.67 -15.97 -24.09
N PRO A 100 -2.87 -16.05 -23.51
CA PRO A 100 -3.46 -17.32 -23.05
C PRO A 100 -3.57 -18.37 -24.18
N ASP A 101 -3.92 -17.93 -25.39
CA ASP A 101 -4.04 -18.81 -26.56
C ASP A 101 -2.67 -19.37 -27.01
N ARG A 102 -1.61 -18.53 -27.00
CA ARG A 102 -0.24 -18.94 -27.35
C ARG A 102 0.37 -19.83 -26.27
N PHE A 103 0.15 -19.48 -25.01
CA PHE A 103 0.57 -20.25 -23.85
C PHE A 103 -0.03 -21.66 -23.89
N GLY A 104 -1.36 -21.77 -24.02
CA GLY A 104 -2.03 -23.07 -24.08
C GLY A 104 -1.63 -23.90 -25.31
N ALA A 105 -1.39 -23.26 -26.46
CA ALA A 105 -0.87 -23.95 -27.63
C ALA A 105 0.56 -24.49 -27.44
N PHE A 106 1.39 -23.84 -26.62
CA PHE A 106 2.76 -24.26 -26.34
C PHE A 106 2.86 -25.31 -25.23
N THR A 107 2.15 -25.11 -24.12
CA THR A 107 2.22 -25.98 -22.95
C THR A 107 1.27 -27.18 -23.05
N GLY A 108 0.23 -27.09 -23.88
CA GLY A 108 -0.86 -28.05 -23.93
C GLY A 108 -1.85 -27.92 -22.76
N GLU A 109 -1.65 -26.92 -21.88
CA GLU A 109 -2.50 -26.66 -20.73
C GLU A 109 -3.60 -25.66 -21.09
N ALA A 110 -4.85 -25.97 -20.74
CA ALA A 110 -5.94 -25.01 -20.87
C ALA A 110 -5.75 -23.88 -19.84
N VAL A 111 -5.81 -22.63 -20.31
CA VAL A 111 -5.79 -21.47 -19.41
C VAL A 111 -7.20 -21.21 -18.92
N GLU A 112 -7.40 -21.38 -17.61
CA GLU A 112 -8.67 -21.04 -16.97
C GLU A 112 -8.96 -19.54 -17.08
N GLU A 113 -10.23 -19.19 -17.22
CA GLU A 113 -10.66 -17.81 -17.45
C GLU A 113 -10.21 -16.86 -16.32
N ASN A 114 -10.21 -17.33 -15.07
CA ASN A 114 -9.74 -16.56 -13.91
C ASN A 114 -8.21 -16.42 -13.84
N ALA A 115 -7.45 -17.16 -14.63
CA ALA A 115 -6.00 -17.11 -14.68
C ALA A 115 -5.46 -16.12 -15.74
N SER A 116 -6.33 -15.52 -16.56
CA SER A 116 -5.96 -14.54 -17.58
C SER A 116 -6.85 -13.29 -17.54
N ALA A 117 -6.22 -12.13 -17.36
CA ALA A 117 -6.93 -10.86 -17.47
C ALA A 117 -7.53 -10.66 -18.87
N ILE A 118 -6.84 -11.13 -19.92
CA ILE A 118 -7.33 -11.07 -21.29
C ILE A 118 -8.59 -11.90 -21.48
N LEU A 119 -8.66 -13.14 -20.96
CA LEU A 119 -9.87 -13.97 -21.08
C LEU A 119 -11.07 -13.37 -20.34
N ARG A 120 -10.85 -12.83 -19.13
CA ARG A 120 -11.91 -12.11 -18.39
C ARG A 120 -12.41 -10.90 -19.17
N THR A 121 -11.50 -10.08 -19.69
CA THR A 121 -11.84 -8.88 -20.47
C THR A 121 -12.58 -9.25 -21.75
N ARG A 122 -12.14 -10.28 -22.48
CA ARG A 122 -12.82 -10.80 -23.68
C ARG A 122 -14.24 -11.24 -23.36
N LYS A 123 -14.45 -12.02 -22.31
CA LYS A 123 -15.80 -12.44 -21.91
C LYS A 123 -16.69 -11.26 -21.54
N ALA A 124 -16.16 -10.31 -20.77
CA ALA A 124 -16.89 -9.11 -20.39
C ALA A 124 -17.36 -8.35 -21.65
N TYR A 125 -16.49 -8.13 -22.63
CA TYR A 125 -16.85 -7.47 -23.88
C TYR A 125 -17.77 -8.31 -24.76
N MET A 126 -17.56 -9.62 -24.86
CA MET A 126 -18.44 -10.53 -25.62
C MET A 126 -19.87 -10.52 -25.08
N ALA A 127 -20.04 -10.40 -23.76
CA ALA A 127 -21.36 -10.33 -23.13
C ALA A 127 -22.13 -9.03 -23.43
N VAL A 128 -21.44 -7.98 -23.89
CA VAL A 128 -22.00 -6.65 -24.17
C VAL A 128 -21.86 -6.24 -25.64
N ILE A 129 -21.52 -7.17 -26.55
CA ILE A 129 -21.56 -6.90 -27.99
C ILE A 129 -22.98 -6.47 -28.37
N GLY A 130 -23.10 -5.33 -29.05
CA GLY A 130 -24.36 -4.69 -29.39
C GLY A 130 -24.86 -3.68 -28.35
N GLU A 131 -24.25 -3.58 -27.17
CA GLU A 131 -24.59 -2.59 -26.14
C GLU A 131 -23.64 -1.38 -26.19
N PHE A 132 -24.05 -0.25 -25.59
CA PHE A 132 -23.22 0.94 -25.45
C PHE A 132 -22.32 0.86 -24.22
N CYS A 133 -21.01 0.98 -24.43
CA CYS A 133 -20.00 1.09 -23.36
C CYS A 133 -19.36 2.47 -23.38
N VAL A 134 -19.09 3.03 -22.20
CA VAL A 134 -18.37 4.30 -22.06
C VAL A 134 -16.95 4.14 -22.61
N THR A 135 -16.59 4.98 -23.58
CA THR A 135 -15.27 4.94 -24.25
C THR A 135 -14.40 6.13 -23.90
N THR A 136 -14.99 7.28 -23.58
CA THR A 136 -14.23 8.47 -23.18
C THR A 136 -14.96 9.25 -22.10
N ALA A 137 -14.18 9.94 -21.27
CA ALA A 137 -14.65 10.89 -20.27
C ALA A 137 -13.98 12.24 -20.51
N TRP A 138 -14.72 13.30 -20.26
CA TRP A 138 -14.31 14.67 -20.51
C TRP A 138 -14.58 15.46 -19.23
N GLY A 139 -13.58 16.23 -18.80
CA GLY A 139 -13.74 17.19 -17.71
C GLY A 139 -14.48 18.43 -18.19
N ASP A 140 -14.79 19.30 -17.24
CA ASP A 140 -15.48 20.57 -17.46
C ASP A 140 -14.77 21.57 -18.38
N TRP A 141 -13.49 21.34 -18.67
CA TRP A 141 -12.72 22.07 -19.69
C TRP A 141 -13.22 21.84 -21.12
N ALA A 142 -14.02 20.81 -21.38
CA ALA A 142 -14.55 20.53 -22.71
C ALA A 142 -15.82 21.34 -22.96
N ASP A 143 -15.95 21.98 -24.13
CA ASP A 143 -17.05 22.92 -24.45
C ASP A 143 -18.48 22.36 -24.24
N TRP A 144 -18.63 21.02 -24.30
CA TRP A 144 -19.90 20.34 -24.10
C TRP A 144 -20.13 19.88 -22.65
N VAL A 145 -19.07 19.84 -21.82
CA VAL A 145 -19.11 19.44 -20.41
C VAL A 145 -19.21 20.68 -19.52
N PRO A 146 -20.12 20.71 -18.53
CA PRO A 146 -20.28 21.87 -17.64
C PRO A 146 -19.21 21.94 -16.54
N ASP A 147 -18.89 23.15 -16.07
CA ASP A 147 -18.10 23.45 -14.86
C ASP A 147 -18.40 22.50 -13.69
N GLY A 148 -17.35 21.87 -13.16
CA GLY A 148 -17.39 20.92 -12.06
C GLY A 148 -18.01 19.55 -12.38
N LYS A 149 -18.10 19.14 -13.65
CA LYS A 149 -18.70 17.85 -14.06
C LYS A 149 -17.75 16.97 -14.87
N VAL A 150 -18.20 15.74 -15.08
CA VAL A 150 -17.62 14.78 -16.02
C VAL A 150 -18.69 14.36 -17.03
N GLY A 151 -18.45 14.66 -18.30
CA GLY A 151 -19.22 14.14 -19.42
C GLY A 151 -18.61 12.83 -19.91
N VAL A 152 -19.42 11.88 -20.34
CA VAL A 152 -18.95 10.63 -20.93
C VAL A 152 -19.55 10.42 -22.31
N ILE A 153 -18.76 9.85 -23.22
CA ILE A 153 -19.21 9.36 -24.52
C ILE A 153 -19.19 7.84 -24.48
N ALA A 154 -20.32 7.23 -24.78
CA ALA A 154 -20.46 5.80 -24.94
C ALA A 154 -20.62 5.44 -26.41
N ARG A 155 -20.00 4.34 -26.84
CA ARG A 155 -20.11 3.79 -28.19
C ARG A 155 -20.54 2.33 -28.15
N GLN A 156 -21.23 1.89 -29.19
CA GLN A 156 -21.69 0.51 -29.30
C GLN A 156 -20.50 -0.43 -29.50
N VAL A 157 -20.43 -1.51 -28.72
CA VAL A 157 -19.38 -2.54 -28.87
C VAL A 157 -19.72 -3.45 -30.04
N GLU A 158 -18.85 -3.55 -31.04
CA GLU A 158 -19.07 -4.38 -32.22
C GLU A 158 -18.40 -5.76 -32.11
N ARG A 159 -17.18 -5.76 -31.59
CA ARG A 159 -16.37 -6.97 -31.43
C ARG A 159 -15.24 -6.74 -30.43
N VAL A 160 -14.58 -7.82 -30.05
CA VAL A 160 -13.35 -7.81 -29.25
C VAL A 160 -12.33 -8.74 -29.90
N ASP A 161 -11.06 -8.33 -29.94
CA ASP A 161 -9.98 -9.15 -30.50
C ASP A 161 -9.40 -10.15 -29.49
N HIS A 162 -8.40 -10.91 -29.94
CA HIS A 162 -7.73 -11.94 -29.13
C HIS A 162 -6.94 -11.38 -27.94
N LEU A 163 -6.61 -10.08 -27.94
CA LEU A 163 -5.96 -9.35 -26.84
C LEU A 163 -6.97 -8.62 -25.95
N GLY A 164 -8.27 -8.89 -26.09
CA GLY A 164 -9.29 -8.23 -25.28
C GLY A 164 -9.53 -6.77 -25.65
N ARG A 165 -9.06 -6.30 -26.80
CA ARG A 165 -9.26 -4.92 -27.26
C ARG A 165 -10.59 -4.82 -28.01
N PRO A 166 -11.55 -4.01 -27.53
CA PRO A 166 -12.83 -3.83 -28.19
C PRO A 166 -12.71 -2.93 -29.43
N THR A 167 -13.52 -3.22 -30.46
CA THR A 167 -13.82 -2.28 -31.54
C THR A 167 -15.22 -1.71 -31.31
N TYR A 168 -15.35 -0.40 -31.48
CA TYR A 168 -16.60 0.31 -31.28
C TYR A 168 -17.13 0.87 -32.61
N GLY A 169 -18.45 0.88 -32.77
CA GLY A 169 -19.12 1.46 -33.92
C GLY A 169 -19.13 3.00 -33.89
N GLU A 170 -19.68 3.59 -34.95
CA GLU A 170 -19.77 5.05 -35.11
C GLU A 170 -20.89 5.70 -34.29
N ALA A 171 -21.83 4.91 -33.76
CA ALA A 171 -22.92 5.42 -32.93
C ALA A 171 -22.39 5.88 -31.57
N GLU A 172 -22.59 7.16 -31.25
CA GLU A 172 -22.19 7.78 -29.99
C GLU A 172 -23.39 8.24 -29.17
N VAL A 173 -23.31 8.06 -27.85
CA VAL A 173 -24.25 8.61 -26.88
C VAL A 173 -23.47 9.42 -25.85
N CYS A 174 -23.79 10.71 -25.72
CA CYS A 174 -23.24 11.56 -24.67
C CYS A 174 -24.12 11.52 -23.43
N ALA A 175 -23.52 11.29 -22.25
CA ALA A 175 -24.21 11.32 -20.98
C ALA A 175 -23.47 12.19 -19.96
N LEU A 176 -24.23 12.81 -19.06
CA LEU A 176 -23.68 13.52 -17.90
C LEU A 176 -23.81 12.61 -16.68
N THR A 177 -22.71 12.37 -16.00
CA THR A 177 -22.74 11.63 -14.74
C THR A 177 -23.01 12.61 -13.59
N ARG A 178 -24.20 12.55 -12.97
CA ARG A 178 -24.47 13.22 -11.68
C ARG A 178 -24.86 12.14 -10.67
N LYS A 179 -24.07 12.00 -9.60
CA LYS A 179 -24.43 11.14 -8.46
C LYS A 179 -25.68 11.72 -7.80
N LEU A 180 -26.85 11.10 -8.00
CA LEU A 180 -28.13 11.59 -7.49
C LEU A 180 -28.24 11.47 -5.96
N ALA A 181 -27.95 10.27 -5.46
CA ALA A 181 -27.82 9.96 -4.04
C ALA A 181 -26.89 8.74 -3.90
N SER A 182 -26.10 8.74 -2.83
CA SER A 182 -25.23 7.65 -2.45
C SER A 182 -25.25 7.49 -0.96
N VAL A 183 -25.15 6.24 -0.51
CA VAL A 183 -24.95 5.91 0.90
C VAL A 183 -23.70 5.05 0.96
N SER A 184 -22.74 5.47 1.77
CA SER A 184 -21.48 4.76 1.95
C SER A 184 -21.46 4.12 3.33
N GLU A 185 -20.93 2.90 3.39
CA GLU A 185 -20.52 2.31 4.65
C GLU A 185 -19.28 3.05 5.17
N SER A 186 -19.25 3.33 6.47
CA SER A 186 -18.09 4.00 7.08
C SER A 186 -16.90 3.06 7.27
N LEU A 187 -17.13 1.74 7.16
CA LEU A 187 -16.11 0.69 7.12
C LEU A 187 -16.37 -0.24 5.92
N GLY A 188 -15.34 -0.89 5.41
CA GLY A 188 -15.43 -1.83 4.28
C GLY A 188 -15.56 -1.17 2.89
N GLY A 189 -15.52 0.16 2.80
CA GLY A 189 -15.38 0.92 1.54
C GLY A 189 -16.54 0.82 0.55
N LYS A 190 -17.64 0.16 0.90
CA LYS A 190 -18.78 -0.03 -0.01
C LYS A 190 -19.61 1.23 -0.11
N THR A 191 -19.88 1.64 -1.35
CA THR A 191 -20.81 2.72 -1.66
C THR A 191 -21.96 2.20 -2.50
N TYR A 192 -23.18 2.53 -2.08
CA TYR A 192 -24.41 2.10 -2.73
C TYR A 192 -25.04 3.25 -3.51
N HIS A 193 -25.61 2.90 -4.65
CA HIS A 193 -26.32 3.81 -5.54
C HIS A 193 -27.65 3.19 -5.94
N ALA A 194 -28.68 4.02 -6.10
CA ALA A 194 -29.94 3.61 -6.69
C ALA A 194 -29.85 3.74 -8.21
N ARG A 195 -30.27 2.70 -8.94
CA ARG A 195 -30.56 2.82 -10.38
C ARG A 195 -31.96 3.36 -10.55
N LEU A 196 -32.12 4.30 -11.47
CA LEU A 196 -33.38 4.97 -11.74
C LEU A 196 -33.89 4.60 -13.12
N ASP A 197 -35.17 4.29 -13.18
CA ASP A 197 -35.96 4.31 -14.41
C ASP A 197 -36.95 5.47 -14.29
N ILE A 198 -36.81 6.48 -15.15
CA ILE A 198 -37.58 7.74 -15.08
C ILE A 198 -38.57 7.75 -16.24
N GLY A 199 -39.84 7.49 -15.92
CA GLY A 199 -40.96 7.68 -16.84
C GLY A 199 -41.43 9.14 -16.92
N ALA A 200 -42.71 9.34 -17.22
CA ALA A 200 -43.31 10.68 -17.28
C ALA A 200 -43.37 11.33 -15.88
N THR A 201 -42.42 12.23 -15.59
CA THR A 201 -42.24 12.81 -14.24
C THR A 201 -42.23 14.34 -14.29
N PRO A 202 -43.40 15.00 -14.45
CA PRO A 202 -43.49 16.43 -14.74
C PRO A 202 -42.96 17.35 -13.63
N GLY A 203 -42.82 16.87 -12.40
CA GLY A 203 -42.23 17.62 -11.29
C GLY A 203 -40.70 17.70 -11.32
N LEU A 204 -40.04 16.78 -12.03
CA LEU A 204 -38.59 16.80 -12.22
C LEU A 204 -38.27 17.69 -13.42
N ALA A 205 -37.79 18.90 -13.13
CA ALA A 205 -37.36 19.85 -14.14
C ALA A 205 -35.84 19.92 -14.19
N LEU A 206 -35.31 20.21 -15.38
CA LEU A 206 -33.91 20.53 -15.55
C LEU A 206 -33.74 22.06 -15.63
N VAL A 207 -32.68 22.57 -15.01
CA VAL A 207 -32.31 23.99 -15.04
C VAL A 207 -32.07 24.42 -16.49
N LEU A 208 -32.82 25.43 -16.93
CA LEU A 208 -32.72 26.00 -18.27
C LEU A 208 -31.60 27.08 -18.34
N PRO A 209 -31.04 27.36 -19.53
CA PRO A 209 -31.31 26.72 -20.82
C PRO A 209 -30.56 25.40 -21.01
N ALA A 210 -29.53 25.18 -20.20
CA ALA A 210 -28.51 24.19 -20.50
C ALA A 210 -28.92 22.75 -20.15
N ARG A 211 -29.98 22.56 -19.34
CA ARG A 211 -30.59 21.27 -18.96
C ARG A 211 -29.60 20.28 -18.34
N LYS A 212 -28.62 20.80 -17.61
CA LYS A 212 -27.49 20.03 -17.03
C LYS A 212 -27.71 19.64 -15.57
N GLU A 213 -28.70 20.24 -14.91
CA GLU A 213 -28.95 20.09 -13.48
C GLU A 213 -30.43 19.91 -13.21
N PHE A 214 -30.80 19.13 -12.20
CA PHE A 214 -32.17 19.18 -11.70
C PHE A 214 -32.41 20.51 -10.99
N VAL A 215 -33.60 21.06 -11.18
CA VAL A 215 -34.07 22.17 -10.35
C VAL A 215 -34.22 21.64 -8.92
N GLU A 216 -33.51 22.26 -7.97
CA GLU A 216 -33.64 21.97 -6.54
C GLU A 216 -35.06 22.33 -6.08
N ASN A 217 -35.95 21.33 -6.12
CA ASN A 217 -37.37 21.48 -5.83
C ASN A 217 -37.88 20.28 -5.02
N ALA A 218 -39.13 20.36 -4.58
CA ALA A 218 -39.74 19.31 -3.77
C ALA A 218 -39.76 17.93 -4.47
N ALA A 219 -39.90 17.89 -5.80
CA ALA A 219 -39.90 16.63 -6.55
C ALA A 219 -38.50 16.01 -6.62
N PHE A 220 -37.45 16.82 -6.79
CA PHE A 220 -36.07 16.37 -6.75
C PHE A 220 -35.66 15.90 -5.35
N ALA A 221 -36.03 16.63 -4.30
CA ALA A 221 -35.83 16.19 -2.92
C ALA A 221 -36.56 14.86 -2.63
N ALA A 222 -37.78 14.70 -3.13
CA ALA A 222 -38.53 13.45 -3.03
C ALA A 222 -37.84 12.30 -3.78
N LEU A 223 -37.27 12.56 -4.96
CA LEU A 223 -36.46 11.58 -5.70
C LEU A 223 -35.22 11.16 -4.91
N GLN A 224 -34.47 12.09 -4.35
CA GLN A 224 -33.30 11.77 -3.52
C GLN A 224 -33.68 10.93 -2.29
N ALA A 225 -34.77 11.30 -1.60
CA ALA A 225 -35.30 10.53 -0.48
C ALA A 225 -35.74 9.12 -0.91
N ALA A 226 -36.37 8.97 -2.09
CA ALA A 226 -36.76 7.66 -2.63
C ALA A 226 -35.53 6.80 -2.98
N CYS A 227 -34.49 7.39 -3.57
CA CYS A 227 -33.21 6.71 -3.83
C CYS A 227 -32.59 6.18 -2.53
N LYS A 228 -32.41 7.04 -1.52
CA LYS A 228 -31.84 6.64 -0.22
C LYS A 228 -32.68 5.58 0.48
N ARG A 229 -34.01 5.75 0.50
CA ARG A 229 -34.95 4.76 1.06
C ARG A 229 -34.80 3.40 0.38
N THR A 230 -34.64 3.38 -0.94
CA THR A 230 -34.43 2.14 -1.71
C THR A 230 -33.12 1.46 -1.32
N ILE A 231 -32.04 2.23 -1.17
CA ILE A 231 -30.75 1.73 -0.71
C ILE A 231 -30.89 1.14 0.71
N TYR A 232 -31.47 1.88 1.64
CA TYR A 232 -31.68 1.40 3.02
C TYR A 232 -32.57 0.16 3.06
N ALA A 233 -33.64 0.09 2.25
CA ALA A 233 -34.49 -1.09 2.19
C ALA A 233 -33.74 -2.32 1.65
N ALA A 234 -32.85 -2.14 0.69
CA ALA A 234 -32.00 -3.22 0.19
C ALA A 234 -31.02 -3.72 1.27
N LEU A 235 -30.45 -2.81 2.08
CA LEU A 235 -29.61 -3.16 3.22
C LEU A 235 -30.39 -3.86 4.34
N ALA A 236 -31.61 -3.39 4.64
CA ALA A 236 -32.51 -4.02 5.58
C ALA A 236 -32.83 -5.47 5.19
N HIS A 237 -33.02 -5.72 3.88
CA HIS A 237 -33.25 -7.07 3.37
C HIS A 237 -32.04 -8.00 3.51
N ARG A 238 -30.82 -7.47 3.43
CA ARG A 238 -29.58 -8.22 3.71
C ARG A 238 -29.42 -8.52 5.20
N GLY A 239 -29.94 -7.64 6.07
CA GLY A 239 -29.91 -7.79 7.52
C GLY A 239 -28.58 -7.46 8.18
N GLN A 240 -27.59 -6.99 7.42
CA GLN A 240 -26.23 -6.67 7.88
C GLN A 240 -25.73 -5.42 7.15
N HIS A 241 -25.04 -4.52 7.86
CA HIS A 241 -24.44 -3.31 7.30
C HIS A 241 -23.32 -2.72 8.16
N ARG A 242 -22.52 -1.82 7.57
CA ARG A 242 -21.45 -1.04 8.21
C ARG A 242 -21.69 0.48 8.17
N LEU A 243 -22.95 0.91 8.05
CA LEU A 243 -23.34 2.34 8.03
C LEU A 243 -23.02 3.07 9.34
N SER A 244 -22.68 4.37 9.23
CA SER A 244 -22.60 5.27 10.37
C SER A 244 -23.94 5.40 11.11
N PHE A 245 -23.87 5.81 12.38
CA PHE A 245 -25.06 6.07 13.20
C PHE A 245 -25.95 7.17 12.60
N GLU A 246 -25.35 8.14 11.90
CA GLU A 246 -26.08 9.17 11.16
C GLU A 246 -26.93 8.58 10.04
N ASN A 247 -26.35 7.72 9.20
CA ASN A 247 -27.07 7.05 8.11
C ASN A 247 -28.17 6.10 8.67
N TRP A 248 -27.91 5.45 9.80
CA TRP A 248 -28.92 4.62 10.47
C TRP A 248 -30.11 5.42 11.00
N LYS A 249 -29.87 6.60 11.59
CA LYS A 249 -30.95 7.54 11.94
C LYS A 249 -31.70 8.03 10.70
N GLU A 250 -30.98 8.40 9.64
CA GLU A 250 -31.59 8.84 8.38
C GLU A 250 -32.51 7.75 7.79
N ALA A 251 -32.09 6.48 7.82
CA ALA A 251 -32.90 5.35 7.36
C ALA A 251 -34.23 5.28 8.13
N ARG A 252 -34.19 5.41 9.46
CA ARG A 252 -35.37 5.45 10.31
C ARG A 252 -36.28 6.62 9.98
N ASP A 253 -35.72 7.81 9.77
CA ASP A 253 -36.47 9.02 9.43
C ASP A 253 -37.14 8.89 8.04
N LEU A 254 -36.55 8.11 7.13
CA LEU A 254 -37.14 7.73 5.84
C LEU A 254 -38.14 6.55 5.93
N GLY A 255 -38.41 6.04 7.12
CA GLY A 255 -39.36 4.97 7.39
C GLY A 255 -38.82 3.56 7.12
N VAL A 256 -37.51 3.37 7.08
CA VAL A 256 -36.85 2.06 6.94
C VAL A 256 -36.28 1.65 8.29
N ALA A 257 -36.76 0.52 8.84
CA ALA A 257 -36.19 -0.06 10.04
C ALA A 257 -34.95 -0.89 9.68
N LEU A 258 -33.79 -0.47 10.18
CA LEU A 258 -32.53 -1.23 10.11
C LEU A 258 -32.19 -1.77 11.50
N PRO A 259 -31.56 -2.95 11.62
CA PRO A 259 -30.86 -3.32 12.85
C PRO A 259 -29.72 -2.33 13.13
N GLU A 260 -29.12 -2.37 14.32
CA GLU A 260 -27.85 -1.66 14.52
C GLU A 260 -26.78 -2.24 13.57
N ALA A 261 -25.75 -1.45 13.26
CA ALA A 261 -24.64 -1.92 12.42
C ALA A 261 -23.99 -3.16 13.03
N ASP A 262 -23.42 -4.01 12.19
CA ASP A 262 -22.74 -5.22 12.66
C ASP A 262 -21.63 -4.82 13.64
N PRO A 263 -21.51 -5.50 14.80
CA PRO A 263 -20.53 -5.19 15.83
C PRO A 263 -19.15 -5.68 15.40
N CYS A 264 -18.54 -5.01 14.43
CA CYS A 264 -17.18 -5.27 13.95
C CYS A 264 -16.41 -3.96 13.87
N LEU A 265 -15.15 -3.99 14.30
CA LEU A 265 -14.23 -2.86 14.26
C LEU A 265 -12.85 -3.30 13.78
N PRO A 266 -12.05 -2.41 13.18
CA PRO A 266 -10.68 -2.71 12.86
C PRO A 266 -9.89 -3.07 14.13
N ARG A 267 -9.02 -4.08 14.04
CA ARG A 267 -8.06 -4.37 15.10
C ARG A 267 -7.15 -3.16 15.29
N TRP A 268 -6.90 -2.79 16.54
CA TRP A 268 -5.99 -1.69 16.82
C TRP A 268 -4.55 -2.06 16.48
N HIS A 269 -3.91 -1.13 15.76
CA HIS A 269 -2.49 -1.07 15.50
C HIS A 269 -1.97 0.26 16.03
N ALA A 270 -0.71 0.27 16.48
CA ALA A 270 -0.09 1.52 16.84
C ALA A 270 0.03 2.43 15.62
N ALA A 271 -0.36 3.70 15.78
CA ALA A 271 -0.15 4.72 14.78
C ALA A 271 1.33 4.81 14.42
N ILE A 272 1.58 5.08 13.15
CA ILE A 272 2.90 5.35 12.59
C ILE A 272 2.90 6.74 11.97
N ALA A 273 4.05 7.39 11.94
CA ALA A 273 4.21 8.73 11.37
C ALA A 273 3.92 8.77 9.85
N GLU A 274 4.35 7.74 9.11
CA GLU A 274 4.07 7.58 7.67
C GLU A 274 2.72 6.84 7.48
N SER A 275 1.61 7.56 7.62
CA SER A 275 0.28 6.97 7.46
C SER A 275 -0.15 6.78 6.00
N ASP A 276 0.44 7.53 5.07
CA ASP A 276 -0.13 7.71 3.73
C ASP A 276 0.40 6.67 2.73
N ASN A 277 1.64 6.19 2.92
CA ASN A 277 2.28 5.22 2.03
C ASN A 277 2.35 3.79 2.58
N VAL A 278 1.87 3.53 3.81
CA VAL A 278 1.94 2.20 4.43
C VAL A 278 0.60 1.47 4.35
N ASN A 279 0.62 0.31 3.70
CA ASN A 279 -0.50 -0.62 3.75
C ASN A 279 -0.46 -1.40 5.07
N VAL A 280 -1.17 -0.93 6.09
CA VAL A 280 -1.43 -1.72 7.30
C VAL A 280 -2.40 -2.85 6.94
N GLU A 281 -2.13 -4.07 7.39
CA GLU A 281 -3.04 -5.20 7.20
C GLU A 281 -4.39 -4.89 7.88
N TYR A 282 -5.42 -4.66 7.07
CA TYR A 282 -6.76 -4.40 7.56
C TYR A 282 -7.44 -5.69 8.01
N GLU A 283 -7.62 -5.84 9.32
CA GLU A 283 -8.38 -6.94 9.92
C GLU A 283 -9.54 -6.40 10.77
N GLU A 284 -10.77 -6.79 10.43
CA GLU A 284 -11.94 -6.55 11.28
C GLU A 284 -12.11 -7.66 12.30
N VAL A 285 -12.37 -7.28 13.56
CA VAL A 285 -12.64 -8.20 14.65
C VAL A 285 -14.06 -7.96 15.16
N ALA A 286 -14.76 -9.05 15.49
CA ALA A 286 -16.08 -8.95 16.12
C ALA A 286 -15.95 -8.33 17.52
N ALA A 287 -16.71 -7.27 17.78
CA ALA A 287 -16.78 -6.60 19.06
C ALA A 287 -17.63 -7.43 20.04
N GLY A 288 -17.07 -7.70 21.21
CA GLY A 288 -17.67 -8.47 22.29
C GLY A 288 -17.59 -7.76 23.63
N ALA A 289 -17.94 -8.47 24.70
CA ALA A 289 -17.97 -7.91 26.05
C ALA A 289 -16.60 -7.42 26.54
N ASP A 290 -15.51 -8.09 26.14
CA ASP A 290 -14.15 -7.78 26.57
C ASP A 290 -13.42 -6.81 25.63
N THR A 291 -14.08 -6.31 24.57
CA THR A 291 -13.48 -5.42 23.58
C THR A 291 -13.20 -4.03 24.16
N ILE A 292 -12.01 -3.51 23.86
CA ILE A 292 -11.51 -2.24 24.38
C ILE A 292 -11.19 -1.31 23.21
N LEU A 293 -11.91 -0.20 23.10
CA LEU A 293 -11.63 0.89 22.17
C LEU A 293 -10.36 1.63 22.62
N VAL A 294 -9.45 1.84 21.70
CA VAL A 294 -8.26 2.68 21.89
C VAL A 294 -8.50 4.01 21.17
N ALA A 295 -8.37 5.13 21.90
CA ALA A 295 -8.44 6.46 21.29
C ALA A 295 -7.32 6.65 20.25
N ASP A 296 -7.45 7.68 19.41
CA ASP A 296 -6.40 8.04 18.46
C ASP A 296 -5.20 8.56 19.27
N LEU A 297 -4.17 7.72 19.39
CA LEU A 297 -2.93 8.03 20.09
C LEU A 297 -1.87 8.45 19.07
N GLU A 298 -1.10 9.48 19.39
CA GLU A 298 0.06 9.87 18.58
C GLU A 298 1.09 8.73 18.48
N PRO A 299 1.87 8.63 17.39
CA PRO A 299 2.81 7.54 17.15
C PRO A 299 3.78 7.28 18.31
N ASP A 300 4.28 8.33 18.97
CA ASP A 300 5.21 8.22 20.10
C ASP A 300 4.62 7.46 21.30
N ILE A 301 3.34 7.69 21.60
CA ILE A 301 2.60 6.99 22.65
C ILE A 301 2.10 5.63 22.17
N ALA A 302 1.59 5.55 20.95
CA ALA A 302 1.03 4.34 20.38
C ALA A 302 2.09 3.22 20.24
N GLN A 303 3.27 3.54 19.71
CA GLN A 303 4.37 2.58 19.54
C GLN A 303 4.91 2.08 20.89
N GLY A 304 5.01 2.97 21.88
CA GLY A 304 5.36 2.59 23.25
C GLY A 304 4.33 1.65 23.87
N LEU A 305 3.04 1.92 23.64
CA LEU A 305 1.93 1.12 24.16
C LEU A 305 1.94 -0.29 23.54
N GLU A 306 2.01 -0.38 22.21
CA GLU A 306 2.06 -1.65 21.47
C GLU A 306 3.21 -2.52 21.97
N ARG A 307 4.40 -1.94 22.08
CA ARG A 307 5.61 -2.66 22.51
C ARG A 307 5.49 -3.21 23.93
N ALA A 308 4.90 -2.45 24.85
CA ALA A 308 4.70 -2.87 26.24
C ALA A 308 3.60 -3.92 26.35
N LEU A 309 2.61 -3.89 25.45
CA LEU A 309 1.47 -4.81 25.46
C LEU A 309 1.67 -6.09 24.62
N ARG A 310 2.81 -6.27 23.95
CA ARG A 310 3.08 -7.42 23.06
C ARG A 310 2.71 -8.80 23.63
N GLU A 311 2.96 -9.04 24.92
CA GLU A 311 2.60 -10.28 25.63
C GLU A 311 1.41 -10.10 26.60
N HIS A 312 0.77 -8.93 26.62
CA HIS A 312 -0.27 -8.62 27.58
C HIS A 312 -1.62 -9.21 27.16
N PRO A 313 -2.40 -9.84 28.06
CA PRO A 313 -3.68 -10.48 27.72
C PRO A 313 -4.73 -9.55 27.11
N SER A 314 -4.62 -8.23 27.30
CA SER A 314 -5.56 -7.27 26.70
C SER A 314 -5.27 -6.97 25.22
N ARG A 315 -4.05 -7.22 24.72
CA ARG A 315 -3.62 -6.84 23.36
C ARG A 315 -4.55 -7.34 22.25
N PRO A 316 -5.04 -8.60 22.27
CA PRO A 316 -5.97 -9.11 21.25
C PRO A 316 -7.35 -8.45 21.27
N HIS A 317 -7.70 -7.77 22.36
CA HIS A 317 -9.02 -7.16 22.58
C HIS A 317 -9.05 -5.67 22.20
N LEU A 318 -7.91 -5.10 21.81
CA LEU A 318 -7.80 -3.70 21.41
C LEU A 318 -8.32 -3.51 19.98
N VAL A 319 -9.24 -2.56 19.81
CA VAL A 319 -9.83 -2.17 18.53
C VAL A 319 -9.73 -0.67 18.32
N GLU A 320 -9.71 -0.25 17.06
CA GLU A 320 -9.64 1.16 16.69
C GLU A 320 -10.92 1.89 17.09
N ASN A 321 -10.76 3.15 17.50
CA ASN A 321 -11.88 4.05 17.69
C ASN A 321 -12.52 4.39 16.35
N HIS A 322 -13.84 4.28 16.25
CA HIS A 322 -14.60 4.61 15.06
C HIS A 322 -15.77 5.54 15.39
N PRO A 323 -15.52 6.87 15.50
CA PRO A 323 -16.51 7.84 15.94
C PRO A 323 -17.82 7.86 15.15
N ALA A 324 -17.81 7.41 13.90
CA ALA A 324 -19.01 7.30 13.07
C ALA A 324 -20.05 6.30 13.62
N TYR A 325 -19.67 5.42 14.55
CA TYR A 325 -20.56 4.49 15.25
C TYR A 325 -21.06 4.98 16.62
N ALA A 326 -20.59 6.14 17.09
CA ALA A 326 -21.07 6.73 18.34
C ALA A 326 -22.60 6.93 18.30
N GLY A 327 -23.29 6.38 19.30
CA GLY A 327 -24.75 6.34 19.39
C GLY A 327 -25.37 4.96 19.15
N TYR A 328 -24.64 3.99 18.57
CA TYR A 328 -25.08 2.59 18.57
C TYR A 328 -24.96 2.01 19.97
N GLY A 329 -25.97 1.26 20.42
CA GLY A 329 -26.01 0.73 21.77
C GLY A 329 -24.87 -0.22 22.09
N TRP A 330 -24.47 -1.07 21.13
CA TRP A 330 -23.33 -1.96 21.31
C TRP A 330 -21.99 -1.22 21.36
N TYR A 331 -21.83 -0.16 20.55
CA TYR A 331 -20.58 0.60 20.45
C TYR A 331 -20.36 1.45 21.71
N ASP A 332 -21.40 2.14 22.17
CA ASP A 332 -21.35 3.00 23.36
C ASP A 332 -21.15 2.19 24.66
N ALA A 333 -21.40 0.87 24.63
CA ALA A 333 -21.19 -0.06 25.73
C ALA A 333 -19.75 -0.61 25.83
N LEU A 334 -18.91 -0.44 24.79
CA LEU A 334 -17.55 -0.96 24.75
C LEU A 334 -16.64 -0.32 25.80
N HIS A 335 -15.65 -1.07 26.29
CA HIS A 335 -14.66 -0.50 27.20
C HIS A 335 -13.78 0.50 26.47
N GLN A 336 -13.20 1.45 27.20
CA GLN A 336 -12.31 2.45 26.61
C GLN A 336 -10.97 2.47 27.33
N LEU A 337 -9.90 2.42 26.55
CA LEU A 337 -8.54 2.64 27.02
C LEU A 337 -8.24 4.13 26.98
N GLY A 338 -7.66 4.66 28.06
CA GLY A 338 -7.21 6.04 28.12
C GLY A 338 -6.18 6.27 29.22
N ASN A 339 -5.75 7.52 29.38
CA ASN A 339 -4.72 7.92 30.36
C ASN A 339 -3.41 7.12 30.21
N VAL A 340 -2.97 6.89 28.97
CA VAL A 340 -1.70 6.21 28.69
C VAL A 340 -0.54 7.11 29.09
N ARG A 341 0.30 6.64 30.02
CA ARG A 341 1.44 7.38 30.55
C ARG A 341 2.61 6.45 30.85
N PHE A 342 3.82 6.89 30.53
CA PHE A 342 5.05 6.20 30.89
C PHE A 342 5.73 6.93 32.05
N TYR A 343 5.95 6.23 33.14
CA TYR A 343 6.66 6.73 34.32
C TYR A 343 8.10 6.23 34.26
N VAL A 344 9.02 7.17 34.05
CA VAL A 344 10.46 6.92 33.87
C VAL A 344 11.18 7.29 35.17
N SER A 345 11.99 6.37 35.69
CA SER A 345 12.87 6.61 36.84
C SER A 345 14.32 6.57 36.36
N ALA A 346 15.08 7.64 36.55
CA ALA A 346 16.47 7.76 36.13
C ALA A 346 17.29 8.50 37.20
N GLY A 347 17.92 7.75 38.11
CA GLY A 347 18.67 8.33 39.23
C GLY A 347 17.77 9.15 40.16
N GLU A 348 18.12 10.42 40.39
CA GLU A 348 17.35 11.36 41.21
C GLU A 348 16.20 12.03 40.43
N GLN A 349 16.12 11.81 39.12
CA GLN A 349 15.09 12.40 38.25
C GLN A 349 13.99 11.38 37.92
N SER A 350 12.75 11.88 37.83
CA SER A 350 11.61 11.09 37.39
C SER A 350 10.83 11.87 36.34
N HIS A 351 10.48 11.22 35.23
CA HIS A 351 9.72 11.83 34.14
C HIS A 351 8.40 11.11 33.94
N VAL A 352 7.39 11.85 33.52
CA VAL A 352 6.11 11.31 33.05
C VAL A 352 5.94 11.72 31.60
N ILE A 353 5.89 10.74 30.72
CA ILE A 353 5.70 10.91 29.28
C ILE A 353 4.25 10.54 28.95
N ALA A 354 3.55 11.41 28.23
CA ALA A 354 2.19 11.25 27.76
C ALA A 354 2.02 12.02 26.43
N GLU A 355 0.83 12.01 25.83
CA GLU A 355 0.55 12.67 24.54
C GLU A 355 0.85 14.17 24.53
N ASN A 356 0.85 14.83 25.70
CA ASN A 356 1.22 16.23 25.83
C ASN A 356 2.71 16.45 26.14
N GLY A 357 3.56 15.45 25.84
CA GLY A 357 5.01 15.48 26.02
C GLY A 357 5.49 14.93 27.37
N SER A 358 6.72 15.29 27.74
CA SER A 358 7.41 14.82 28.94
C SER A 358 7.44 15.87 30.06
N PHE A 359 7.17 15.44 31.29
CA PHE A 359 7.20 16.28 32.48
C PHE A 359 8.05 15.66 33.60
N PRO A 360 9.18 16.28 34.00
CA PRO A 360 9.86 17.38 33.30
C PRO A 360 10.33 16.96 31.89
N PRO A 361 10.67 17.90 31.00
CA PRO A 361 11.18 17.59 29.67
C PRO A 361 12.38 16.63 29.72
N LEU A 362 12.49 15.80 28.69
CA LEU A 362 13.68 14.98 28.48
C LEU A 362 14.74 15.84 27.79
N ASP A 363 15.91 16.00 28.39
CA ASP A 363 16.98 16.83 27.81
C ASP A 363 17.48 16.26 26.47
N ASP A 364 17.76 14.94 26.42
CA ASP A 364 18.23 14.22 25.21
C ASP A 364 17.71 12.76 25.20
N HIS A 365 18.59 11.77 25.36
CA HIS A 365 18.20 10.37 25.57
C HIS A 365 18.53 9.93 26.99
N VAL A 366 17.58 9.31 27.68
CA VAL A 366 17.71 8.96 29.10
C VAL A 366 17.75 7.46 29.30
N ARG A 367 18.87 6.98 29.81
CA ARG A 367 18.95 5.61 30.34
C ARG A 367 18.22 5.54 31.68
N ALA A 368 17.09 4.86 31.69
CA ALA A 368 16.25 4.67 32.86
C ALA A 368 16.63 3.43 33.66
N GLU A 369 16.41 3.50 34.97
CA GLU A 369 16.42 2.33 35.87
C GLU A 369 15.17 1.48 35.68
N THR A 370 14.01 2.14 35.56
CA THR A 370 12.72 1.49 35.28
C THR A 370 11.83 2.40 34.46
N ILE A 371 11.05 1.81 33.56
CA ILE A 371 9.92 2.47 32.90
C ILE A 371 8.66 1.67 33.22
N LYS A 372 7.60 2.36 33.65
CA LYS A 372 6.30 1.76 33.96
C LYS A 372 5.23 2.40 33.11
N LEU A 373 4.63 1.60 32.23
CA LEU A 373 3.42 1.96 31.53
C LEU A 373 2.25 1.92 32.53
N ARG A 374 1.46 2.99 32.57
CA ARG A 374 0.16 3.05 33.24
C ARG A 374 -0.90 3.49 32.26
N PHE A 375 -2.01 2.79 32.24
CA PHE A 375 -3.19 3.17 31.48
C PHE A 375 -4.44 2.73 32.24
N CYS A 376 -5.58 3.27 31.84
CA CYS A 376 -6.86 2.99 32.45
C CYS A 376 -7.79 2.33 31.44
N VAL A 377 -8.47 1.28 31.88
CA VAL A 377 -9.59 0.69 31.15
C VAL A 377 -10.86 1.10 31.87
N PHE A 378 -11.69 1.89 31.18
CA PHE A 378 -13.00 2.30 31.66
C PHE A 378 -14.05 1.29 31.21
N HIS A 379 -14.62 0.57 32.16
CA HIS A 379 -15.69 -0.41 31.92
C HIS A 379 -17.04 0.31 31.93
N ARG A 380 -17.54 0.66 30.73
CA ARG A 380 -18.77 1.44 30.53
C ARG A 380 -19.98 0.85 31.25
N ALA A 381 -20.18 -0.48 31.21
CA ALA A 381 -21.37 -1.11 31.76
C ALA A 381 -21.48 -1.09 33.30
N SER A 382 -20.37 -0.94 34.02
CA SER A 382 -20.34 -0.84 35.49
C SER A 382 -19.90 0.53 35.98
N GLU A 383 -19.59 1.45 35.06
CA GLU A 383 -19.00 2.77 35.34
C GLU A 383 -17.75 2.71 36.24
N THR A 384 -17.00 1.61 36.15
CA THR A 384 -15.77 1.44 36.93
C THR A 384 -14.54 1.65 36.07
N GLN A 385 -13.49 2.22 36.67
CA GLN A 385 -12.19 2.36 36.04
C GLN A 385 -11.19 1.43 36.72
N ARG A 386 -10.46 0.66 35.92
CA ARG A 386 -9.31 -0.13 36.38
C ARG A 386 -8.04 0.48 35.82
N GLU A 387 -7.07 0.72 36.69
CA GLU A 387 -5.72 1.10 36.28
C GLU A 387 -4.86 -0.15 36.12
N GLU A 388 -4.17 -0.26 35.00
CA GLU A 388 -3.15 -1.28 34.73
C GLU A 388 -1.77 -0.69 34.88
N ARG A 389 -0.81 -1.52 35.30
CA ARG A 389 0.59 -1.14 35.50
C ARG A 389 1.48 -2.23 34.94
N ILE A 390 2.23 -1.93 33.90
CA ILE A 390 3.03 -2.91 33.15
C ILE A 390 4.46 -2.39 33.01
N PRO A 391 5.49 -3.24 33.16
CA PRO A 391 6.86 -2.84 32.82
C PRO A 391 6.97 -2.50 31.32
N ALA A 392 7.69 -1.44 31.02
CA ALA A 392 8.11 -1.10 29.66
C ALA A 392 9.63 -0.97 29.61
N ASP A 393 10.20 -1.13 28.43
CA ASP A 393 11.64 -1.01 28.18
C ASP A 393 12.01 0.25 27.38
N VAL A 394 11.02 0.95 26.81
CA VAL A 394 11.22 2.21 26.09
C VAL A 394 9.98 3.12 26.22
N ALA A 395 10.19 4.43 26.13
CA ALA A 395 9.16 5.44 25.97
C ALA A 395 9.72 6.62 25.17
N PHE A 396 8.87 7.26 24.38
CA PHE A 396 9.24 8.31 23.43
C PHE A 396 8.55 9.62 23.76
N ALA A 397 9.25 10.73 23.60
CA ALA A 397 8.65 12.06 23.57
C ALA A 397 9.14 12.78 22.33
N VAL A 398 8.23 13.43 21.60
CA VAL A 398 8.54 14.21 20.41
C VAL A 398 8.26 15.68 20.68
N ASN A 399 9.09 16.58 20.15
CA ASN A 399 8.91 18.02 20.33
C ASN A 399 7.72 18.54 19.50
N GLU A 400 6.96 19.51 20.04
CA GLU A 400 5.69 20.03 19.50
C GLU A 400 5.80 20.77 18.14
N ASP A 401 7.01 21.01 17.62
CA ASP A 401 7.26 21.97 16.53
C ASP A 401 7.18 21.41 15.10
N GLY A 402 6.36 20.38 14.88
CA GLY A 402 5.77 20.08 13.58
C GLY A 402 6.50 19.06 12.69
N TRP A 403 5.68 18.15 12.14
CA TRP A 403 5.94 17.18 11.06
C TRP A 403 7.12 16.21 11.30
N TYR A 404 6.76 14.96 11.58
CA TYR A 404 7.62 13.79 11.76
C TYR A 404 8.61 13.58 10.61
N SER A 405 9.74 14.29 10.58
CA SER A 405 10.68 14.18 9.45
C SER A 405 12.15 14.02 9.86
N GLY A 406 12.47 14.13 11.15
CA GLY A 406 13.86 14.09 11.62
C GLY A 406 14.05 13.28 12.91
N VAL A 407 15.13 12.48 12.95
CA VAL A 407 15.54 11.73 14.15
C VAL A 407 16.02 12.62 15.30
N ASP A 408 16.24 13.91 15.06
CA ASP A 408 16.63 14.90 16.07
C ASP A 408 15.44 15.37 16.93
N GLN A 409 14.21 15.10 16.47
CA GLN A 409 12.98 15.50 17.15
C GLN A 409 12.56 14.54 18.26
N ILE A 410 13.08 13.30 18.27
CA ILE A 410 12.72 12.28 19.26
C ILE A 410 13.62 12.34 20.50
N ARG A 411 13.01 12.14 21.65
CA ARG A 411 13.68 11.92 22.94
C ARG A 411 13.29 10.52 23.42
N ILE A 412 14.29 9.75 23.85
CA ILE A 412 14.13 8.32 24.11
C ILE A 412 14.49 8.04 25.56
N ALA A 413 13.53 7.59 26.35
CA ALA A 413 13.80 6.96 27.64
C ALA A 413 13.85 5.45 27.45
N PHE A 414 14.88 4.77 27.93
CA PHE A 414 15.06 3.33 27.70
C PHE A 414 15.67 2.58 28.88
N VAL A 415 15.29 1.31 29.04
CA VAL A 415 15.89 0.36 29.97
C VAL A 415 16.65 -0.69 29.13
N PRO A 416 17.99 -0.79 29.26
CA PRO A 416 18.76 -1.77 28.51
C PRO A 416 18.30 -3.20 28.81
N GLY A 417 18.11 -3.99 27.75
CA GLY A 417 17.73 -5.38 27.87
C GLY A 417 17.88 -6.13 26.54
N PRO A 418 17.91 -7.47 26.56
CA PRO A 418 18.14 -8.27 25.35
C PRO A 418 17.02 -8.15 24.30
N ALA A 419 15.84 -7.65 24.69
CA ALA A 419 14.69 -7.45 23.80
C ALA A 419 14.69 -6.08 23.10
N LEU A 420 15.55 -5.15 23.51
CA LEU A 420 15.69 -3.83 22.90
C LEU A 420 17.07 -3.77 22.21
N THR A 421 17.11 -4.24 20.96
CA THR A 421 18.32 -4.20 20.13
C THR A 421 18.34 -2.90 19.30
N PRO A 422 19.50 -2.52 18.73
CA PRO A 422 19.58 -1.39 17.81
C PRO A 422 18.59 -1.49 16.65
N GLU A 423 18.45 -2.68 16.06
CA GLU A 423 17.53 -2.92 14.95
C GLU A 423 16.09 -2.69 15.38
N THR A 424 15.68 -3.24 16.52
CA THR A 424 14.35 -3.01 17.06
C THR A 424 14.10 -1.54 17.40
N LEU A 425 15.11 -0.82 17.87
CA LEU A 425 14.99 0.61 18.16
C LEU A 425 14.90 1.44 16.87
N VAL A 426 15.56 1.05 15.78
CA VAL A 426 15.42 1.67 14.46
C VAL A 426 13.99 1.56 13.96
N ASP A 427 13.40 0.37 13.99
CA ASP A 427 12.01 0.16 13.56
C ASP A 427 11.03 1.04 14.36
N LEU A 428 11.27 1.20 15.67
CA LEU A 428 10.46 2.09 16.52
C LEU A 428 10.67 3.56 16.18
N ILE A 429 11.92 4.00 15.95
CA ILE A 429 12.21 5.39 15.56
C ILE A 429 11.56 5.71 14.23
N GLU A 430 11.64 4.81 13.26
CA GLU A 430 10.95 4.94 11.96
C GLU A 430 9.45 5.10 12.14
N ASN A 431 8.82 4.17 12.87
CA ASN A 431 7.38 4.24 13.12
C ASN A 431 6.95 5.52 13.85
N VAL A 432 7.79 6.05 14.76
CA VAL A 432 7.45 7.26 15.52
C VAL A 432 7.72 8.55 14.73
N CYS A 433 8.74 8.58 13.87
CA CYS A 433 9.28 9.85 13.35
C CYS A 433 9.44 9.95 11.84
N PHE A 434 9.29 8.89 11.05
CA PHE A 434 9.43 9.00 9.60
C PHE A 434 8.09 9.34 8.94
N CYS A 435 8.05 10.44 8.21
CA CYS A 435 7.01 10.83 7.27
C CYS A 435 7.70 11.51 6.08
N ALA A 436 7.51 10.97 4.88
CA ALA A 436 8.10 11.54 3.69
C ALA A 436 7.50 12.92 3.41
N SER A 437 8.35 13.85 2.96
CA SER A 437 7.88 15.14 2.45
C SER A 437 7.35 14.98 1.04
N ASP A 438 6.12 15.43 0.82
CA ASP A 438 5.49 15.53 -0.50
C ASP A 438 5.78 16.87 -1.21
N ASP A 439 6.67 17.70 -0.64
CA ASP A 439 7.09 18.95 -1.29
C ASP A 439 7.76 18.64 -2.64
N SER A 440 7.49 19.48 -3.65
CA SER A 440 8.02 19.29 -5.00
C SER A 440 9.56 19.36 -5.08
N GLU A 441 10.19 19.97 -4.08
CA GLU A 441 11.65 20.06 -3.96
C GLU A 441 12.27 18.93 -3.13
N ALA A 442 11.44 18.04 -2.56
CA ALA A 442 11.92 16.89 -1.79
C ALA A 442 12.39 15.76 -2.72
N ASP A 443 13.34 14.95 -2.23
CA ASP A 443 13.82 13.76 -2.92
C ASP A 443 12.70 12.70 -3.04
N SER A 444 12.93 11.62 -3.80
CA SER A 444 11.97 10.50 -3.84
C SER A 444 11.77 9.88 -2.45
N TRP A 445 10.60 9.27 -2.22
CA TRP A 445 10.29 8.55 -0.99
C TRP A 445 11.44 7.58 -0.59
N ASP A 446 11.92 6.77 -1.52
CA ASP A 446 13.01 5.81 -1.27
C ASP A 446 14.29 6.49 -0.77
N THR A 447 14.64 7.64 -1.36
CA THR A 447 15.85 8.38 -0.99
C THR A 447 15.71 9.01 0.39
N GLN A 448 14.55 9.60 0.68
CA GLN A 448 14.25 10.16 2.00
C GLN A 448 14.26 9.06 3.07
N HIS A 449 13.65 7.91 2.78
CA HIS A 449 13.59 6.75 3.67
C HIS A 449 14.97 6.16 3.95
N GLU A 450 15.80 5.95 2.93
CA GLU A 450 17.16 5.46 3.08
C GLU A 450 18.04 6.42 3.91
N HIS A 451 17.86 7.74 3.73
CA HIS A 451 18.54 8.75 4.52
C HIS A 451 18.09 8.70 5.98
N PHE A 452 16.78 8.67 6.24
CA PHE A 452 16.24 8.57 7.58
C PHE A 452 16.72 7.30 8.30
N LEU A 453 16.66 6.14 7.65
CA LEU A 453 17.09 4.87 8.26
C LEU A 453 18.58 4.86 8.63
N ARG A 454 19.42 5.55 7.85
CA ARG A 454 20.84 5.71 8.18
C ARG A 454 21.03 6.50 9.47
N ASP A 455 20.32 7.61 9.61
CA ASP A 455 20.38 8.46 10.80
C ASP A 455 19.76 7.75 12.02
N ALA A 456 18.68 7.00 11.82
CA ALA A 456 18.04 6.19 12.86
C ALA A 456 18.97 5.08 13.37
N ARG A 457 19.72 4.41 12.49
CA ARG A 457 20.71 3.38 12.89
C ARG A 457 21.85 3.99 13.70
N GLU A 458 22.36 5.15 13.29
CA GLU A 458 23.39 5.86 14.07
C GLU A 458 22.86 6.22 15.46
N LEU A 459 21.64 6.77 15.53
CA LEU A 459 21.00 7.13 16.79
C LEU A 459 20.79 5.90 17.69
N ALA A 460 20.22 4.82 17.17
CA ALA A 460 19.96 3.60 17.93
C ALA A 460 21.25 2.97 18.49
N ALA A 461 22.32 2.94 17.69
CA ALA A 461 23.64 2.49 18.13
C ALA A 461 24.20 3.40 19.23
N ARG A 462 24.10 4.73 19.09
CA ARG A 462 24.56 5.69 20.09
C ARG A 462 23.83 5.51 21.42
N VAL A 463 22.51 5.36 21.37
CA VAL A 463 21.64 5.23 22.55
C VAL A 463 21.91 3.92 23.30
N LEU A 464 22.01 2.79 22.60
CA LEU A 464 22.09 1.47 23.25
C LEU A 464 23.52 0.99 23.51
N LEU A 465 24.46 1.32 22.63
CA LEU A 465 25.82 0.77 22.61
C LEU A 465 26.91 1.82 22.86
N GLY A 466 26.59 3.11 22.71
CA GLY A 466 27.48 4.25 22.95
C GLY A 466 28.11 4.83 21.69
N GLU A 467 28.88 5.92 21.87
CA GLU A 467 29.45 6.72 20.77
C GLU A 467 30.36 5.93 19.81
N ASP A 468 31.25 5.09 20.34
CA ASP A 468 32.19 4.33 19.53
C ASP A 468 31.48 3.37 18.55
N GLU A 469 30.39 2.76 18.99
CA GLU A 469 29.61 1.86 18.15
C GLU A 469 28.70 2.61 17.17
N ALA A 470 28.24 3.81 17.51
CA ALA A 470 27.54 4.68 16.56
C ALA A 470 28.46 5.05 15.37
N ILE A 471 29.72 5.40 15.65
CA ILE A 471 30.74 5.63 14.62
C ILE A 471 30.95 4.36 13.79
N ALA A 472 31.06 3.19 14.44
CA ALA A 472 31.23 1.91 13.73
C ALA A 472 30.02 1.57 12.85
N ALA A 473 28.79 1.80 13.32
CA ALA A 473 27.55 1.58 12.57
C ALA A 473 27.50 2.47 11.31
N ARG A 474 27.82 3.75 11.45
CA ARG A 474 27.90 4.68 10.30
C ARG A 474 28.92 4.24 9.25
N ILE A 475 30.07 3.73 9.68
CA ILE A 475 31.08 3.16 8.78
C ILE A 475 30.54 1.91 8.08
N ARG A 476 29.89 0.99 8.82
CA ARG A 476 29.29 -0.23 8.25
C ARG A 476 28.24 0.10 7.18
N ASP A 477 27.36 1.06 7.44
CA ASP A 477 26.33 1.49 6.48
C ASP A 477 26.95 2.12 5.23
N THR A 478 27.95 2.98 5.40
CA THR A 478 28.68 3.56 4.26
C THR A 478 29.33 2.48 3.41
N LEU A 479 29.90 1.45 4.04
CA LEU A 479 30.49 0.31 3.34
C LEU A 479 29.43 -0.58 2.68
N ALA A 480 28.26 -0.75 3.29
CA ALA A 480 27.14 -1.51 2.74
C ALA A 480 26.74 -0.99 1.35
N GLY A 481 26.66 0.34 1.19
CA GLY A 481 26.32 0.99 -0.09
C GLY A 481 27.34 0.78 -1.22
N ILE A 482 28.56 0.33 -0.90
CA ILE A 482 29.63 0.07 -1.88
C ILE A 482 30.05 -1.40 -1.93
N LEU A 483 29.31 -2.31 -1.29
CA LEU A 483 29.63 -3.74 -1.28
C LEU A 483 29.74 -4.34 -2.69
N TRP A 484 28.98 -3.79 -3.65
CA TRP A 484 29.01 -4.22 -5.05
C TRP A 484 30.37 -4.01 -5.73
N VAL A 485 31.23 -3.12 -5.20
CA VAL A 485 32.60 -2.89 -5.68
C VAL A 485 33.54 -4.03 -5.27
N ILE A 486 33.19 -4.80 -4.23
CA ILE A 486 34.03 -5.85 -3.68
C ILE A 486 33.82 -7.17 -4.45
N PRO A 487 34.85 -7.75 -5.09
CA PRO A 487 34.73 -9.02 -5.79
C PRO A 487 34.31 -10.16 -4.85
N LYS A 488 33.44 -11.07 -5.31
CA LYS A 488 32.87 -12.17 -4.50
C LYS A 488 33.90 -13.15 -3.93
N ASP A 489 35.10 -13.23 -4.50
CA ASP A 489 36.20 -14.10 -4.10
C ASP A 489 37.28 -13.40 -3.24
N ARG A 490 37.04 -12.13 -2.90
CA ARG A 490 37.99 -11.29 -2.16
C ARG A 490 37.38 -10.79 -0.86
N GLN A 491 38.23 -10.71 0.17
CA GLN A 491 37.96 -9.99 1.40
C GLN A 491 38.72 -8.65 1.34
N VAL A 492 38.07 -7.59 1.84
CA VAL A 492 38.66 -6.26 1.95
C VAL A 492 38.85 -5.91 3.42
N ALA A 493 40.06 -5.51 3.79
CA ALA A 493 40.36 -4.90 5.08
C ALA A 493 40.68 -3.42 4.87
N ILE A 494 39.90 -2.55 5.50
CA ILE A 494 40.09 -1.10 5.44
C ILE A 494 40.64 -0.65 6.79
N THR A 495 41.79 0.02 6.77
CA THR A 495 42.38 0.63 7.97
C THR A 495 42.45 2.14 7.76
N VAL A 496 41.80 2.88 8.65
CA VAL A 496 41.80 4.35 8.64
C VAL A 496 42.41 4.82 9.95
N ALA A 497 43.51 5.56 9.87
CA ALA A 497 44.08 6.27 11.00
C ALA A 497 43.78 7.77 10.84
N PRO A 498 43.45 8.50 11.93
CA PRO A 498 43.19 9.94 11.86
C PRO A 498 44.33 10.69 11.14
N GLY A 499 43.99 11.53 10.16
CA GLY A 499 44.97 12.35 9.42
C GLY A 499 45.91 11.57 8.49
N SER A 500 45.67 10.28 8.24
CA SER A 500 46.46 9.45 7.32
C SER A 500 45.66 9.05 6.07
N ALA A 501 46.37 8.59 5.03
CA ALA A 501 45.72 8.01 3.86
C ALA A 501 44.95 6.73 4.23
N ILE A 502 43.78 6.54 3.62
CA ILE A 502 42.98 5.31 3.77
C ILE A 502 43.77 4.15 3.18
N ASN A 503 44.05 3.12 4.00
CA ASN A 503 44.73 1.92 3.54
C ASN A 503 43.70 0.82 3.27
N VAL A 504 43.73 0.27 2.05
CA VAL A 504 42.83 -0.80 1.60
C VAL A 504 43.66 -2.01 1.21
N GLN A 505 43.43 -3.14 1.88
CA GLN A 505 44.06 -4.42 1.58
C GLN A 505 43.03 -5.41 1.06
N LEU A 506 43.39 -6.11 -0.03
CA LEU A 506 42.60 -7.17 -0.64
C LEU A 506 43.28 -8.52 -0.40
N SER A 507 42.54 -9.49 0.14
CA SER A 507 42.97 -10.87 0.31
C SER A 507 41.96 -11.83 -0.31
N ALA A 508 42.36 -13.07 -0.59
CA ALA A 508 41.42 -14.09 -1.07
C ALA A 508 40.55 -14.60 0.09
N CYS A 509 39.25 -14.79 -0.13
CA CYS A 509 38.39 -15.50 0.83
C CYS A 509 38.91 -16.93 0.99
N GLN A 510 39.29 -17.33 2.21
CA GLN A 510 39.57 -18.73 2.49
C GLN A 510 38.26 -19.53 2.33
N PRO A 511 38.27 -20.67 1.62
CA PRO A 511 37.09 -21.52 1.54
C PRO A 511 36.68 -21.92 2.97
N ALA A 512 35.41 -21.72 3.30
CA ALA A 512 34.83 -22.19 4.56
C ALA A 512 35.07 -23.71 4.66
N GLY A 513 35.83 -24.12 5.68
CA GLY A 513 36.12 -25.52 5.99
C GLY A 513 34.96 -26.23 6.64
#